data_AF-A0A3Q9QXJ3-F1
#
_entry.id   AF-A0A3Q9QXJ3-F1
#
_cell.length_a   1.000
_cell.length_b   1.000
_cell.length_c   1.000
_cell.angle_alpha   90.00
_cell.angle_beta   90.00
_cell.angle_gamma   90.00
#
_symmetry.space_group_name_H-M   'P 1'
#
loop_
_entity.id
_entity.type
_entity.pdbx_description
1 polymer ?
#
loop_
_entity_poly.entity_id
_entity_poly.type
_entity_poly.pdbx_seq_one_letter_code
_entity_poly.pdbx_strand_id
1 'polypeptide(L)' 'MILGFRTSTYARDIYLYGNRTFAQVPVEYTEPIKEYAANTFSDAQLLSALTNGWVTQQEYDDTLAYKAV' A
#
# COMPACT_ATOMS: atom_id res chain seq x y z
N MET A 1 -3.89 18.60 -3.76
CA MET A 1 -4.81 18.23 -2.67
C MET A 1 -4.95 16.71 -2.69
N ILE A 2 -4.57 16.03 -1.61
CA ILE A 2 -4.73 14.57 -1.49
C ILE A 2 -6.15 14.29 -1.04
N LEU A 3 -6.87 13.44 -1.77
CA LEU A 3 -8.24 13.05 -1.44
C LEU A 3 -8.21 11.74 -0.65
N GLY A 4 -8.52 11.79 0.66
CA GLY A 4 -8.40 10.61 1.54
C GLY A 4 -9.20 9.38 1.08
N PHE A 5 -10.35 9.56 0.43
CA PHE A 5 -11.13 8.43 -0.13
C PHE A 5 -10.41 7.70 -1.27
N ARG A 6 -9.53 8.39 -2.02
CA ARG A 6 -8.73 7.77 -3.07
C ARG A 6 -7.59 6.96 -2.50
N THR A 7 -7.00 7.42 -1.40
CA THR A 7 -5.92 6.70 -0.68
C THR A 7 -6.37 5.31 -0.25
N SER A 8 -7.51 5.20 0.43
CA SER A 8 -8.02 3.89 0.89
C SER A 8 -8.42 2.97 -0.26
N THR A 9 -8.94 3.52 -1.36
CA THR A 9 -9.28 2.76 -2.57
C THR A 9 -8.01 2.19 -3.21
N TYR A 10 -7.01 3.05 -3.46
CA TYR A 10 -5.74 2.62 -4.04
C TYR A 10 -5.01 1.61 -3.15
N ALA A 11 -5.03 1.79 -1.83
CA ALA A 11 -4.42 0.84 -0.90
C ALA A 11 -5.05 -0.56 -1.02
N ARG A 12 -6.37 -0.66 -1.11
CA ARG A 12 -7.05 -1.95 -1.31
C ARG A 12 -6.74 -2.56 -2.68
N ASP A 13 -6.78 -1.75 -3.73
CA ASP A 13 -6.50 -2.21 -5.09
C ASP A 13 -5.07 -2.75 -5.24
N ILE A 14 -4.10 -2.15 -4.55
CA ILE A 14 -2.69 -2.56 -4.58
C ILE A 14 -2.45 -3.76 -3.65
N TYR A 15 -2.77 -3.65 -2.36
CA TYR A 15 -2.37 -4.64 -1.35
C TYR A 15 -3.34 -5.82 -1.18
N LEU A 16 -4.63 -5.65 -1.45
CA LEU A 16 -5.62 -6.71 -1.20
C LEU A 16 -6.09 -7.41 -2.47
N TYR A 17 -6.10 -6.71 -3.60
CA TYR A 17 -6.65 -7.26 -4.84
C TYR A 17 -5.63 -7.38 -5.98
N GLY A 18 -4.50 -6.67 -5.93
CA GLY A 18 -3.51 -6.67 -7.01
C GLY A 18 -4.03 -6.12 -8.34
N ASN A 19 -5.10 -5.32 -8.31
CA ASN A 19 -5.71 -4.72 -9.51
C ASN A 19 -4.90 -3.52 -10.03
N ARG A 20 -3.96 -3.01 -9.23
CA ARG A 20 -3.15 -1.84 -9.54
C ARG A 20 -1.77 -1.95 -8.90
N THR A 21 -0.79 -1.25 -9.46
CA THR A 21 0.56 -1.06 -8.89
C THR A 21 0.83 0.41 -8.56
N PHE A 22 1.86 0.69 -7.76
CA PHE A 22 2.24 2.07 -7.42
C PHE A 22 2.62 2.92 -8.65
N ALA A 23 3.12 2.31 -9.73
CA ALA A 23 3.41 3.03 -10.98
C ALA A 23 2.15 3.55 -11.71
N GLN A 24 0.97 3.03 -11.35
CA GLN A 24 -0.31 3.37 -11.97
C GLN A 24 -1.13 4.37 -11.14
N VAL A 25 -0.62 4.82 -10.00
CA VAL A 25 -1.23 5.89 -9.18
C VAL A 25 -0.41 7.16 -9.26
N PRO A 26 -1.02 8.35 -9.07
CA PRO A 26 -0.26 9.60 -9.01
C PRO A 26 0.71 9.57 -7.83
N VAL A 27 1.93 10.08 -8.05
CA VAL A 27 3.05 9.99 -7.10
C VAL A 27 2.72 10.58 -5.72
N GLU A 28 1.86 11.60 -5.68
CA GLU A 28 1.43 12.24 -4.43
C GLU A 28 0.58 11.33 -3.52
N TYR A 29 0.10 10.19 -4.03
CA TYR A 29 -0.63 9.20 -3.23
C TYR A 29 0.27 8.08 -2.69
N THR A 30 1.50 7.94 -3.17
CA THR A 30 2.38 6.82 -2.79
C THR A 30 2.59 6.74 -1.28
N GLU A 31 3.04 7.84 -0.66
CA GLU A 31 3.24 7.89 0.80
C GLU A 31 1.93 7.69 1.58
N PRO A 32 0.83 8.42 1.29
CA PRO A 32 -0.46 8.20 1.96
C PRO A 32 -0.97 6.76 1.86
N ILE A 33 -0.78 6.09 0.72
CA ILE A 33 -1.21 4.69 0.53
C ILE A 33 -0.43 3.77 1.45
N LYS A 34 0.90 3.93 1.52
CA LYS A 34 1.78 3.13 2.38
C LYS A 34 1.41 3.32 3.85
N GLU A 35 1.24 4.57 4.29
CA GLU A 35 0.84 4.90 5.66
C GLU A 35 -0.54 4.30 6.00
N TYR A 36 -1.53 4.45 5.11
CA TYR A 36 -2.85 3.86 5.31
C TYR A 36 -2.79 2.33 5.40
N ALA A 37 -2.04 1.69 4.50
CA ALA A 37 -1.89 0.24 4.46
C ALA A 37 -1.22 -0.28 5.75
N ALA A 38 -0.17 0.38 6.23
CA ALA A 38 0.53 0.03 7.46
C ALA A 38 -0.39 0.06 8.68
N ASN A 39 -1.23 1.10 8.79
CA ASN A 39 -2.12 1.30 9.93
C ASN A 39 -3.44 0.50 9.85
N THR A 40 -3.83 0.04 8.66
CA THR A 40 -5.14 -0.61 8.44
C THR A 40 -5.04 -2.11 8.17
N PHE A 41 -4.01 -2.56 7.45
CA PHE A 41 -3.90 -3.95 7.00
C PHE A 41 -3.03 -4.78 7.94
N SER A 42 -3.36 -6.06 8.04
CA SER A 42 -2.58 -7.02 8.82
C SER A 42 -1.25 -7.33 8.13
N ASP A 43 -0.25 -7.76 8.91
CA ASP A 43 1.05 -8.16 8.36
C ASP A 43 0.90 -9.29 7.32
N ALA A 44 -0.04 -10.21 7.55
CA ALA A 44 -0.35 -11.29 6.60
C ALA A 44 -0.88 -10.75 5.26
N GLN A 45 -1.70 -9.70 5.27
CA GLN A 45 -2.20 -9.08 4.03
C GLN A 45 -1.07 -8.38 3.26
N LEU A 46 -0.23 -7.62 3.96
CA LEU A 46 0.91 -6.95 3.34
C LEU A 46 1.92 -7.96 2.78
N LEU A 47 2.20 -9.04 3.53
CA LEU A 47 3.10 -10.12 3.10
C LEU A 47 2.50 -10.89 1.92
N SER A 48 1.18 -11.08 1.89
CA SER A 48 0.51 -11.70 0.75
C SER A 48 0.66 -10.84 -0.51
N ALA A 49 0.54 -9.51 -0.41
CA ALA A 49 0.78 -8.61 -1.54
C ALA A 49 2.21 -8.75 -2.09
N LEU A 50 3.21 -8.85 -1.21
CA LEU A 50 4.61 -9.09 -1.58
C LEU A 50 4.77 -10.47 -2.24
N THR A 51 4.20 -11.51 -1.63
CA THR A 51 4.30 -12.90 -2.11
C THR A 51 3.65 -13.08 -3.49
N ASN A 52 2.54 -12.37 -3.74
CA ASN A 52 1.86 -12.35 -5.03
C ASN A 52 2.52 -11.42 -6.06
N GLY A 53 3.57 -10.68 -5.67
CA GLY A 53 4.29 -9.76 -6.55
C GLY A 53 3.53 -8.48 -6.90
N TRP A 54 2.50 -8.10 -6.12
CA TRP A 54 1.73 -6.87 -6.33
C TRP A 54 2.50 -5.62 -5.88
N VAL A 55 3.37 -5.81 -4.91
CA VAL A 55 4.34 -4.82 -4.43
C VAL A 55 5.73 -5.43 -4.44
N THR A 56 6.72 -4.58 -4.60
CA THR A 56 8.14 -4.94 -4.50
C THR A 56 8.57 -5.06 -3.04
N GLN A 57 9.73 -5.68 -2.80
CA GLN A 57 10.34 -5.76 -1.47
C GLN A 57 10.52 -4.36 -0.85
N GLN A 58 11.03 -3.41 -1.64
CA GLN A 58 11.22 -2.03 -1.16
C GLN A 58 9.90 -1.37 -0.74
N GLU A 59 8.84 -1.52 -1.53
CA GLU A 59 7.53 -0.94 -1.21
C GLU A 59 6.88 -1.60 0.00
N TYR A 60 7.13 -2.88 0.21
CA TYR A 60 6.72 -3.60 1.42
C TYR A 60 7.47 -3.08 2.66
N ASP A 61 8.80 -3.00 2.57
CA ASP A 61 9.65 -2.52 3.67
C ASP A 61 9.33 -1.06 4.03
N ASP A 62 9.14 -0.20 3.02
CA ASP A 62 8.72 1.20 3.20
C ASP A 62 7.36 1.27 3.91
N THR A 63 6.42 0.39 3.58
CA THR A 63 5.11 0.34 4.23
C THR A 63 5.24 -0.12 5.68
N LEU A 64 6.05 -1.14 5.95
CA LEU A 64 6.28 -1.59 7.32
C LEU A 64 6.97 -0.54 8.20
N ALA A 65 7.79 0.35 7.62
CA ALA A 65 8.41 1.45 8.36
C ALA A 65 7.38 2.42 8.98
N TYR A 66 6.14 2.45 8.47
CA TYR A 66 5.04 3.24 9.04
C TYR A 66 4.25 2.51 10.13
N LYS A 67 4.49 1.22 10.38
CA LYS A 67 3.84 0.53 11.50
C LYS A 67 4.43 1.06 12.80
N ALA A 68 3.58 1.66 13.62
CA ALA A 68 3.95 1.99 15.00
C ALA A 68 4.30 0.68 15.74
N VAL A 69 5.48 0.65 16.36
CA VAL A 69 5.93 -0.42 17.27
C VAL A 69 5.04 -0.47 18.50
#